data_AF-A0A3M2SSK4-F1
#
_entry.id   AF-A0A3M2SSK4-F1
#
_cell.length_a   1.000
_cell.length_b   1.000
_cell.length_c   1.000
_cell.angle_alpha   90.00
_cell.angle_beta   90.00
_cell.angle_gamma   90.00
#
_symmetry.space_group_name_H-M   'P 1'
#
loop_
_entity.id
_entity.type
_entity.pdbx_description
1 polymer ?
#
loop_
_entity_poly.entity_id
_entity_poly.type
_entity_poly.pdbx_seq_one_letter_code
_entity_poly.pdbx_strand_id
1 'polypeptide(L)'
;RALTSPCGKIRIPINESTDDHSQIEEYLREYKGEGIQHIAIASNDIYAGTDRIAEAGMEFMPGPPDTYYEMSHRRVKDHDEPLDRMKARGILIDGEGVVGGGETRILLQIFSKT
;
A
#
# COMPACT_ATOMS: atom_id res chain seq x y z
N ARG A 1 -8.98 9.52 -8.96
CA ARG A 1 -8.59 9.26 -10.38
C ARG A 1 -7.07 9.25 -10.50
N ALA A 2 -6.43 8.36 -11.29
CA ALA A 2 -4.97 8.37 -11.46
C ALA A 2 -4.55 9.01 -12.79
N LEU A 3 -3.65 9.99 -12.74
CA LEU A 3 -2.96 10.54 -13.90
C LEU A 3 -1.72 9.70 -14.19
N THR A 4 -1.53 9.28 -15.45
CA THR A 4 -0.34 8.53 -15.86
C THR A 4 0.39 9.30 -16.94
N SER A 5 1.71 9.47 -16.81
CA SER A 5 2.50 10.13 -17.84
C SER A 5 2.53 9.31 -19.14
N PRO A 6 2.74 9.95 -20.31
CA PRO A 6 2.82 9.23 -21.59
C PRO A 6 3.89 8.13 -21.63
N CYS A 7 4.95 8.27 -20.82
CA CYS A 7 6.02 7.27 -20.71
C CYS A 7 5.73 6.17 -19.66
N GLY A 8 4.59 6.22 -18.98
CA GLY A 8 4.14 5.22 -17.99
C GLY A 8 4.90 5.22 -16.66
N LYS A 9 5.92 6.08 -16.50
CA LYS A 9 6.80 6.10 -15.33
C LYS A 9 6.25 6.90 -14.16
N ILE A 10 5.45 7.92 -14.44
CA ILE A 10 4.88 8.80 -13.40
C ILE A 10 3.41 8.45 -13.29
N ARG A 11 2.98 8.15 -12.06
CA ARG A 11 1.58 7.93 -11.71
C ARG A 11 1.25 8.84 -10.55
N ILE A 12 0.22 9.67 -10.70
CA ILE A 12 -0.24 10.61 -9.68
C ILE A 12 -1.71 10.29 -9.40
N PRO A 13 -1.99 9.52 -8.33
CA PRO A 13 -3.35 9.41 -7.79
C PRO A 13 -3.81 10.77 -7.29
N ILE A 14 -4.94 11.24 -7.84
CA ILE A 14 -5.65 12.43 -7.37
C ILE A 14 -6.88 11.94 -6.61
N ASN A 15 -6.92 12.28 -5.32
CA ASN A 15 -8.01 11.98 -4.41
C ASN A 15 -8.77 13.28 -4.13
N GLU A 16 -10.09 13.21 -4.14
CA GLU A 16 -10.99 14.30 -3.76
C GLU A 16 -11.93 13.77 -2.67
N SER A 17 -12.36 14.65 -1.77
CA SER A 17 -13.32 14.26 -0.75
C SER A 17 -14.71 14.09 -1.34
N THR A 18 -15.45 13.11 -0.83
CA THR A 18 -16.89 12.99 -1.08
C THR A 18 -17.74 13.35 0.13
N ASP A 19 -17.12 13.66 1.29
CA ASP A 19 -17.81 13.96 2.56
C ASP A 19 -16.92 14.73 3.55
N ASP A 20 -17.51 15.57 4.40
CA ASP A 20 -16.83 16.51 5.32
C ASP A 20 -16.02 15.82 6.43
N HIS A 21 -16.23 14.51 6.60
CA HIS A 21 -15.54 13.66 7.59
C HIS A 21 -14.51 12.71 6.98
N SER A 22 -14.16 12.87 5.71
CA SER A 22 -13.18 11.99 5.06
C SER A 22 -11.74 12.28 5.53
N GLN A 23 -10.87 11.27 5.44
CA GLN A 23 -9.42 11.45 5.65
C GLN A 23 -8.81 12.52 4.74
N ILE A 24 -9.43 12.80 3.58
CA ILE A 24 -8.98 13.84 2.67
C ILE A 24 -9.30 15.23 3.22
N GLU A 25 -10.47 15.43 3.82
CA GLU A 25 -10.82 16.71 4.47
C GLU A 25 -9.96 16.98 5.71
N GLU A 26 -9.67 15.94 6.48
CA GLU A 26 -8.72 16.03 7.58
C GLU A 26 -7.34 16.49 7.08
N TYR A 27 -6.83 15.86 6.03
CA TYR A 27 -5.58 16.27 5.38
C TYR A 27 -5.63 17.73 4.91
N LEU A 28 -6.67 18.15 4.18
CA LEU A 28 -6.80 19.51 3.66
C LEU A 28 -6.82 20.56 4.78
N ARG A 29 -7.51 20.25 5.88
CA ARG A 29 -7.58 21.12 7.07
C ARG A 29 -6.23 21.24 7.76
N GLU A 30 -5.54 20.13 8.00
CA GLU A 30 -4.24 20.13 8.68
C GLU A 30 -3.13 20.73 7.82
N TYR A 31 -3.11 20.38 6.53
CA TYR A 31 -2.14 20.86 5.55
C TYR A 31 -2.43 22.29 5.07
N LYS A 32 -3.63 22.84 5.39
CA LYS A 32 -4.10 24.18 5.01
C LYS A 32 -4.20 24.39 3.50
N GLY A 33 -4.68 23.37 2.78
CA GLY A 33 -4.89 23.40 1.34
C GLY A 33 -4.48 22.11 0.65
N GLU A 34 -4.42 22.16 -0.67
CA GLU A 34 -4.01 21.02 -1.51
C GLU A 34 -2.51 20.69 -1.33
N GLY A 35 -2.17 19.42 -1.46
CA GLY A 35 -0.77 18.99 -1.42
C GLY A 35 -0.58 17.50 -1.68
N ILE A 36 0.67 17.06 -1.51
CA ILE A 36 1.05 15.67 -1.67
C ILE A 36 0.81 14.94 -0.34
N GLN A 37 -0.22 14.09 -0.31
CA GLN A 37 -0.56 13.32 0.88
C GLN A 37 0.49 12.28 1.25
N HIS A 38 1.01 11.53 0.27
CA HIS A 38 2.06 10.53 0.49
C HIS A 38 2.91 10.34 -0.77
N ILE A 39 4.12 9.82 -0.57
CA ILE A 39 5.05 9.44 -1.64
C ILE A 39 5.32 7.94 -1.50
N ALA A 40 4.99 7.17 -2.55
CA ALA A 40 5.30 5.74 -2.59
C ALA A 40 6.74 5.52 -3.07
N ILE A 41 7.50 4.72 -2.31
CA ILE A 41 8.87 4.34 -2.65
C ILE A 41 8.87 2.87 -3.06
N ALA A 42 9.25 2.59 -4.30
CA ALA A 42 9.34 1.22 -4.81
C ALA A 42 10.53 0.48 -4.17
N SER A 43 10.31 -0.79 -3.83
CA SER A 43 11.36 -1.69 -3.35
C SER A 43 11.30 -3.01 -4.12
N ASN A 44 12.47 -3.59 -4.39
CA ASN A 44 12.58 -4.96 -4.90
C ASN A 44 12.47 -6.02 -3.79
N ASP A 45 12.60 -5.60 -2.52
CA ASP A 45 12.41 -6.44 -1.34
C ASP A 45 11.72 -5.61 -0.27
N ILE A 46 10.38 -5.68 -0.25
CA ILE A 46 9.59 -4.94 0.73
C ILE A 46 9.84 -5.45 2.15
N TYR A 47 10.13 -6.74 2.35
CA TYR A 47 10.32 -7.30 3.68
C TYR A 47 11.58 -6.75 4.34
N ALA A 48 12.73 -6.87 3.66
CA ALA A 48 13.98 -6.32 4.16
C ALA A 48 13.96 -4.79 4.19
N GLY A 49 13.29 -4.16 3.21
CA GLY A 49 13.12 -2.71 3.17
C GLY A 49 12.35 -2.18 4.38
N THR A 50 11.22 -2.81 4.71
CA THR A 50 10.41 -2.47 5.89
C THR A 50 11.21 -2.64 7.18
N ASP A 51 11.94 -3.75 7.33
CA ASP A 51 12.75 -4.01 8.53
C ASP A 51 13.80 -2.90 8.73
N ARG A 52 14.55 -2.55 7.68
CA ARG A 52 15.58 -1.50 7.74
C ARG A 52 15.02 -0.12 8.03
N ILE A 53 13.84 0.20 7.49
CA ILE A 53 13.17 1.48 7.74
C ILE A 53 12.67 1.55 9.19
N ALA A 54 12.12 0.45 9.71
CA ALA A 54 11.72 0.36 11.11
C ALA A 54 12.93 0.46 12.06
N GLU A 55 14.03 -0.22 11.76
CA GLU A 55 15.29 -0.15 12.52
C GLU A 55 15.88 1.27 12.53
N ALA A 56 15.66 2.05 11.47
CA ALA A 56 16.06 3.45 11.39
C ALA A 56 15.13 4.40 12.19
N GLY A 57 14.10 3.87 12.86
CA GLY A 57 13.22 4.61 13.77
C GLY A 57 11.90 5.10 13.16
N MET A 58 11.57 4.69 11.92
CA MET A 58 10.27 5.02 11.33
C MET A 58 9.18 4.07 11.85
N GLU A 59 8.05 4.63 12.25
CA GLU A 59 6.88 3.84 12.65
C GLU A 59 5.94 3.58 11.48
N PHE A 60 5.41 2.35 11.41
CA PHE A 60 4.39 1.97 10.44
C PHE A 60 2.99 1.96 11.08
N MET A 61 1.99 2.13 10.23
CA MET A 61 0.59 1.96 10.62
C MET A 61 0.36 0.56 11.20
N PRO A 62 -0.56 0.40 12.17
CA PRO A 62 -0.92 -0.92 12.67
C PRO A 62 -1.35 -1.85 11.53
N GLY A 63 -0.90 -3.09 11.58
CA GLY A 63 -1.33 -4.11 10.62
C GLY A 63 -2.84 -4.36 10.69
N PRO A 64 -3.45 -4.82 9.58
CA PRO A 64 -4.85 -5.23 9.58
C PRO A 64 -5.09 -6.45 10.49
N PRO A 65 -6.35 -6.77 10.82
CA PRO A 65 -6.68 -7.97 11.60
C PRO A 65 -6.22 -9.27 10.93
N ASP A 66 -6.01 -10.32 11.71
CA ASP A 66 -5.60 -11.65 11.24
C ASP A 66 -6.45 -12.19 10.08
N THR A 67 -7.76 -11.94 10.14
CA THR A 67 -8.73 -12.35 9.11
C THR A 67 -8.43 -11.75 7.74
N TYR A 68 -7.76 -10.60 7.66
CA TYR A 68 -7.30 -10.02 6.40
C TYR A 68 -6.32 -10.96 5.67
N TYR A 69 -5.38 -11.54 6.41
CA TYR A 69 -4.36 -12.45 5.89
C TYR A 69 -4.96 -13.81 5.57
N GLU A 70 -5.83 -14.34 6.43
CA GLU A 70 -6.54 -15.60 6.17
C GLU A 70 -7.38 -15.55 4.89
N MET A 71 -7.95 -14.39 4.57
CA MET A 71 -8.73 -14.17 3.35
C MET A 71 -7.90 -13.77 2.13
N SER A 72 -6.57 -13.61 2.24
CA SER A 72 -5.76 -13.07 1.12
C SER A 72 -5.85 -13.96 -0.12
N HIS A 73 -5.73 -15.28 0.01
CA HIS A 73 -5.81 -16.22 -1.11
C HIS A 73 -7.19 -16.25 -1.79
N ARG A 74 -8.24 -15.80 -1.10
CA ARG A 74 -9.58 -15.65 -1.71
C ARG A 74 -9.68 -14.37 -2.55
N ARG A 75 -8.99 -13.31 -2.15
CA ARG A 75 -9.01 -11.99 -2.80
C ARG A 75 -8.02 -11.90 -3.94
N VAL A 76 -6.82 -12.46 -3.73
CA VAL A 76 -5.71 -12.47 -4.69
C VAL A 76 -5.41 -13.93 -5.01
N LYS A 77 -5.70 -14.34 -6.24
CA LYS A 77 -5.66 -15.76 -6.62
C LYS A 77 -4.23 -16.27 -6.73
N ASP A 78 -4.00 -17.47 -6.21
CA ASP A 78 -2.79 -18.27 -6.43
C ASP A 78 -1.48 -17.54 -6.08
N HIS A 79 -1.50 -16.59 -5.13
CA HIS A 79 -0.27 -15.96 -4.64
C HIS A 79 0.47 -16.88 -3.66
N ASP A 80 1.80 -16.84 -3.70
CA ASP A 80 2.68 -17.61 -2.81
C ASP A 80 3.34 -16.76 -1.70
N GLU A 81 2.86 -15.53 -1.49
CA GLU A 81 3.42 -14.65 -0.47
C GLU A 81 3.34 -15.22 0.96
N PRO A 82 4.43 -15.14 1.76
CA PRO A 82 4.48 -15.68 3.10
C PRO A 82 3.64 -14.86 4.10
N LEU A 83 2.44 -15.36 4.39
CA LEU A 83 1.47 -14.69 5.27
C LEU A 83 2.04 -14.29 6.63
N ASP A 84 2.85 -15.15 7.25
CA ASP A 84 3.47 -14.86 8.56
C ASP A 84 4.40 -13.64 8.49
N ARG A 85 5.17 -13.51 7.39
CA ARG A 85 6.07 -12.37 7.19
C ARG A 85 5.31 -11.09 6.89
N MET A 86 4.21 -11.20 6.14
CA MET A 86 3.33 -10.06 5.87
C MET A 86 2.67 -9.58 7.16
N LYS A 87 2.08 -10.50 7.92
CA LYS A 87 1.39 -10.24 9.19
C LYS A 87 2.31 -9.62 10.23
N ALA A 88 3.51 -10.17 10.41
CA ALA A 88 4.49 -9.64 11.36
C ALA A 88 4.87 -8.17 11.10
N ARG A 89 4.72 -7.70 9.85
CA ARG A 89 5.08 -6.35 9.42
C ARG A 89 3.89 -5.45 9.11
N GLY A 90 2.67 -5.97 9.12
CA GLY A 90 1.50 -5.21 8.67
C GLY A 90 1.48 -4.94 7.16
N ILE A 91 2.18 -5.75 6.35
CA ILE A 91 2.19 -5.61 4.88
C ILE A 91 0.84 -6.04 4.31
N LEU A 92 0.32 -5.25 3.36
CA LEU A 92 -0.92 -5.46 2.64
C LEU A 92 -0.63 -6.11 1.27
N ILE A 93 -1.60 -6.87 0.77
CA ILE A 93 -1.58 -7.46 -0.58
C ILE A 93 -2.86 -7.10 -1.34
N ASP A 94 -2.70 -6.78 -2.62
CA ASP A 94 -3.78 -6.57 -3.58
C ASP A 94 -3.35 -7.05 -4.98
N GLY A 95 -4.30 -7.14 -5.92
CA GLY A 95 -4.02 -7.45 -7.33
C GLY A 95 -4.85 -8.58 -7.93
N GLU A 96 -4.54 -8.93 -9.18
CA GLU A 96 -5.26 -9.94 -9.97
C GLU A 96 -4.83 -11.38 -9.63
N GLY A 97 -3.70 -11.54 -8.92
CA GLY A 97 -3.11 -12.84 -8.61
C GLY A 97 -2.19 -13.34 -9.72
N VAL A 98 -2.02 -14.66 -9.83
CA VAL A 98 -1.25 -15.27 -10.93
C VAL A 98 -2.14 -15.40 -12.17
N VAL A 99 -1.78 -14.67 -13.23
CA VAL A 99 -2.53 -14.66 -14.49
C VAL A 99 -1.86 -15.58 -15.51
N GLY A 100 -2.64 -16.44 -16.17
CA GLY A 100 -2.18 -17.27 -17.28
C GLY A 100 -1.09 -18.29 -16.92
N GLY A 101 -0.90 -18.61 -15.64
CA GLY A 101 0.08 -19.59 -15.17
C GLY A 101 1.53 -19.10 -15.10
N GLY A 102 1.79 -17.79 -15.17
CA GLY A 102 3.16 -17.29 -15.06
C GLY A 102 3.37 -15.81 -14.74
N GLU A 103 2.39 -14.92 -14.99
CA GLU A 103 2.54 -13.50 -14.64
C GLU A 103 1.90 -13.22 -13.28
N THR A 104 2.73 -12.97 -12.25
CA THR A 104 2.25 -12.57 -10.93
C THR A 104 1.92 -11.08 -10.94
N ARG A 105 0.62 -10.75 -10.89
CA ARG A 105 0.11 -9.38 -10.82
C ARG A 105 -0.40 -9.07 -9.42
N ILE A 106 0.54 -8.98 -8.49
CA ILE A 106 0.28 -8.61 -7.10
C ILE A 106 0.99 -7.29 -6.76
N LEU A 107 0.42 -6.56 -5.81
CA LEU A 107 0.99 -5.37 -5.21
C LEU A 107 1.11 -5.58 -3.71
N LEU A 108 2.34 -5.48 -3.20
CA LEU A 108 2.61 -5.41 -1.77
C LEU A 108 2.84 -3.97 -1.36
N GLN A 109 2.27 -3.56 -0.23
CA GLN A 109 2.38 -2.19 0.26
C GLN A 109 2.29 -2.12 1.79
N ILE A 110 2.85 -1.05 2.35
CA ILE A 110 2.78 -0.70 3.77
C ILE A 110 2.87 0.82 3.89
N PHE A 111 2.20 1.38 4.89
CA PHE A 111 2.13 2.83 5.11
C PHE A 111 2.81 3.21 6.42
N SER A 112 3.63 4.26 6.41
CA SER A 112 4.17 4.86 7.63
C SER A 112 3.07 5.57 8.41
N LYS A 113 3.27 5.77 9.72
CA LYS A 113 2.46 6.73 10.47
C LYS A 113 2.79 8.16 10.03
N THR A 114 1.81 9.04 10.17
CA THR A 114 1.94 10.50 10.05
C THR A 114 2.14 11.14 11.41
#